data_AF-F9D4Q2-F1
#
_entry.id   AF-F9D4Q2-F1
#
_cell.length_a   1.000
_cell.length_b   1.000
_cell.length_c   1.000
_cell.angle_alpha   90.00
_cell.angle_beta   90.00
_cell.angle_gamma   90.00
#
_symmetry.space_group_name_H-M   'P 1'
#
loop_
_entity.id
_entity.type
_entity.pdbx_description
1 polymer ?
#
loop_
_entity_poly.entity_id
_entity_poly.type
_entity_poly.pdbx_seq_one_letter_code
_entity_poly.pdbx_strand_id
1 'polypeptide(L)'
;MSYKDFQQKVYSYLIKYKKENLNINDKGTSARGVEHDCLLPKPYCDAQIPVMLYDGIKETVKDIQASKFAYKAHLAASVHVASSQTACINLFVPILESEYADQILIGAGVVPKDFDHIDRNQLRKGYCFEYWESTLEGAKGLLGDHSPHAGTDSDVAIAYCNKNDKLCLWLIEHKLTEQEFTTCGGYRSKAISHSEKTYCISCGIEEILGNHDKCYYHKHCGYFYWNIMDALSSFFCGKFEGKGCPFRGGMNQLWRNQMLALDLENRGVFEEVYFSVVSHPDNSFLDKTMNEYRALTNNSPKFYDFKSNALVDVAIDYLPDWSNWYKKVYLGID
;
A
#
# COMPACT_ATOMS: atom_id res chain seq x y z
N MET A 1 -7.16 -15.29 -18.14
CA MET A 1 -6.73 -13.93 -18.57
C MET A 1 -5.25 -13.81 -18.26
N SER A 2 -4.41 -13.33 -19.19
CA SER A 2 -2.99 -13.08 -18.88
C SER A 2 -2.81 -11.76 -18.11
N TYR A 3 -1.65 -11.55 -17.48
CA TYR A 3 -1.36 -10.27 -16.81
C TYR A 3 -1.47 -9.09 -17.77
N LYS A 4 -0.97 -9.26 -18.99
CA LYS A 4 -1.02 -8.23 -20.02
C LYS A 4 -2.45 -7.88 -20.41
N ASP A 5 -3.32 -8.89 -20.54
CA ASP A 5 -4.74 -8.67 -20.85
C ASP A 5 -5.44 -7.91 -19.73
N PHE A 6 -5.20 -8.29 -18.47
CA PHE A 6 -5.71 -7.58 -17.29
C PHE A 6 -5.26 -6.12 -17.26
N GLN A 7 -3.95 -5.88 -17.40
CA GLN A 7 -3.40 -4.53 -17.39
C GLN A 7 -3.98 -3.68 -18.54
N GLN A 8 -4.08 -4.25 -19.75
CA GLN A 8 -4.67 -3.57 -20.89
C GLN A 8 -6.15 -3.24 -20.68
N LYS A 9 -6.91 -4.14 -20.05
CA LYS A 9 -8.31 -3.91 -19.69
C LYS A 9 -8.43 -2.69 -18.77
N VAL A 10 -7.73 -2.66 -17.64
CA VAL A 10 -7.79 -1.53 -16.69
C VAL A 10 -7.30 -0.24 -17.35
N TYR A 11 -6.22 -0.28 -18.13
CA TYR A 11 -5.70 0.90 -18.81
C TYR A 11 -6.69 1.46 -19.84
N SER A 12 -7.47 0.60 -20.50
CA SER A 12 -8.45 1.04 -21.49
C SER A 12 -9.50 1.97 -20.89
N TYR A 13 -9.99 1.68 -19.67
CA TYR A 13 -10.99 2.51 -18.98
C TYR A 13 -10.39 3.83 -18.49
N LEU A 14 -9.17 3.79 -17.96
CA LEU A 14 -8.45 5.00 -17.52
C LEU A 14 -8.11 5.93 -18.69
N ILE A 15 -7.70 5.36 -19.83
CA ILE A 15 -7.47 6.13 -21.07
C ILE A 15 -8.78 6.68 -21.61
N LYS A 16 -9.87 5.89 -21.59
CA LYS A 16 -11.21 6.35 -21.99
C LYS A 16 -11.62 7.56 -21.15
N TYR A 17 -11.51 7.48 -19.82
CA TYR A 17 -11.81 8.59 -18.92
C TYR A 17 -10.95 9.84 -19.21
N LYS A 18 -9.63 9.66 -19.38
CA LYS A 18 -8.71 10.74 -19.77
C LYS A 18 -9.20 11.48 -21.04
N LYS A 19 -9.64 10.74 -22.05
CA LYS A 19 -10.07 11.32 -23.34
C LYS A 19 -11.47 11.92 -23.28
N GLU A 20 -12.44 11.16 -22.80
CA GLU A 20 -13.87 11.51 -22.90
C GLU A 20 -14.33 12.45 -21.77
N ASN A 21 -13.73 12.35 -20.59
CA ASN A 21 -14.17 13.11 -19.42
C ASN A 21 -13.22 14.26 -19.07
N LEU A 22 -11.91 14.08 -19.23
CA LEU A 22 -10.93 15.15 -18.99
C LEU A 22 -10.58 15.95 -20.26
N ASN A 23 -11.08 15.54 -21.43
CA ASN A 23 -10.77 16.14 -22.74
C ASN A 23 -9.27 16.18 -23.08
N ILE A 24 -8.49 15.23 -22.56
CA ILE A 24 -7.04 15.13 -22.79
C ILE A 24 -6.79 14.08 -23.88
N ASN A 25 -6.82 14.51 -25.15
CA ASN A 25 -6.63 13.62 -26.29
C ASN A 25 -5.16 13.34 -26.61
N ASP A 26 -4.25 14.23 -26.21
CA ASP A 26 -2.83 14.13 -26.50
C ASP A 26 -2.14 13.01 -25.69
N LYS A 27 -1.11 12.42 -26.28
CA LYS A 27 -0.26 11.41 -25.62
C LYS A 27 0.79 12.08 -24.76
N GLY A 28 1.18 11.42 -23.69
CA GLY A 28 2.38 11.77 -22.92
C GLY A 28 3.62 11.05 -23.48
N THR A 29 4.80 11.57 -23.15
CA THR A 29 6.08 11.02 -23.61
C THR A 29 6.84 10.39 -22.45
N SER A 30 7.28 9.13 -22.61
CA SER A 30 8.12 8.44 -21.63
C SER A 30 9.53 9.04 -21.56
N ALA A 31 10.29 8.69 -20.52
CA ALA A 31 11.70 9.09 -20.38
C ALA A 31 12.60 8.63 -21.55
N ARG A 32 12.13 7.69 -22.39
CA ARG A 32 12.84 7.21 -23.60
C ARG A 32 12.37 7.87 -24.89
N GLY A 33 11.51 8.89 -24.82
CA GLY A 33 10.99 9.60 -25.99
C GLY A 33 9.85 8.88 -26.71
N VAL A 34 9.26 7.84 -26.12
CA VAL A 34 8.14 7.08 -26.73
C VAL A 34 6.81 7.63 -26.23
N GLU A 35 5.88 7.89 -27.14
CA GLU A 35 4.54 8.38 -26.83
C GLU A 35 3.57 7.25 -26.42
N HIS A 36 2.78 7.50 -25.39
CA HIS A 36 1.78 6.56 -24.89
C HIS A 36 0.48 7.26 -24.47
N ASP A 37 -0.66 6.65 -24.78
CA ASP A 37 -1.98 7.13 -24.36
C ASP A 37 -2.16 7.10 -22.83
N CYS A 38 -1.51 6.15 -22.15
CA CYS A 38 -1.54 6.00 -20.69
C CYS A 38 -0.67 7.03 -19.95
N LEU A 39 0.11 7.85 -20.67
CA LEU A 39 0.88 8.94 -20.10
C LEU A 39 0.15 10.27 -20.29
N LEU A 40 0.31 11.16 -19.31
CA LEU A 40 -0.20 12.51 -19.36
C LEU A 40 0.76 13.44 -20.12
N PRO A 41 0.27 14.38 -20.92
CA PRO A 41 1.12 15.39 -21.56
C PRO A 41 1.66 16.38 -20.52
N LYS A 42 2.83 16.97 -20.81
CA LYS A 42 3.59 17.80 -19.87
C LYS A 42 2.78 18.88 -19.11
N PRO A 43 1.87 19.65 -19.74
CA PRO A 43 1.08 20.66 -19.03
C PRO A 43 0.27 20.09 -17.85
N TYR A 44 -0.12 18.82 -17.90
CA TYR A 44 -0.87 18.14 -16.84
C TYR A 44 0.04 17.47 -15.81
N CYS A 45 1.29 17.17 -16.17
CA CYS A 45 2.29 16.63 -15.25
C CYS A 45 2.76 17.67 -14.22
N ASP A 46 2.77 18.94 -14.61
CA ASP A 46 3.21 20.07 -13.78
C ASP A 46 2.07 20.62 -12.88
N ALA A 47 0.89 20.01 -12.92
CA ALA A 47 -0.24 20.40 -12.08
C ALA A 47 0.04 20.14 -10.59
N GLN A 48 -0.42 21.05 -9.73
CA GLN A 48 -0.24 20.96 -8.27
C GLN A 48 -0.88 19.68 -7.69
N ILE A 49 -1.96 19.22 -8.30
CA ILE A 49 -2.65 17.98 -7.94
C ILE A 49 -2.87 17.12 -9.18
N PRO A 50 -2.83 15.78 -9.06
CA PRO A 50 -3.06 14.89 -10.19
C PRO A 50 -4.42 15.11 -10.87
N VAL A 51 -4.41 15.17 -12.20
CA VAL A 51 -5.63 15.42 -13.00
C VAL A 51 -6.62 14.26 -13.00
N MET A 52 -6.14 13.04 -12.68
CA MET A 52 -6.97 11.84 -12.55
C MET A 52 -7.68 11.74 -11.20
N LEU A 53 -7.54 12.72 -10.30
CA LEU A 53 -8.33 12.77 -9.07
C LEU A 53 -9.81 13.01 -9.37
N TYR A 54 -10.68 12.35 -8.61
CA TYR A 54 -12.10 12.67 -8.58
C TYR A 54 -12.29 14.15 -8.21
N ASP A 55 -13.12 14.85 -8.98
CA ASP A 55 -13.30 16.29 -8.81
C ASP A 55 -13.75 16.66 -7.39
N GLY A 56 -14.63 15.85 -6.79
CA GLY A 56 -15.19 16.09 -5.46
C GLY A 56 -14.19 16.05 -4.30
N ILE A 57 -12.95 15.58 -4.52
CA ILE A 57 -11.92 15.52 -3.46
C ILE A 57 -10.73 16.45 -3.69
N LYS A 58 -10.69 17.22 -4.78
CA LYS A 58 -9.52 18.04 -5.14
C LYS A 58 -9.14 19.04 -4.04
N GLU A 59 -10.13 19.73 -3.46
CA GLU A 59 -9.89 20.68 -2.37
C GLU A 59 -9.45 19.97 -1.08
N THR A 60 -10.05 18.83 -0.76
CA THR A 60 -9.60 18.01 0.38
C THR A 60 -8.15 17.56 0.20
N VAL A 61 -7.76 17.11 -1.00
CA VAL A 61 -6.38 16.69 -1.28
C VAL A 61 -5.40 17.86 -1.17
N LYS A 62 -5.78 19.06 -1.61
CA LYS A 62 -4.97 20.28 -1.38
C LYS A 62 -4.81 20.56 0.11
N ASP A 63 -5.88 20.43 0.89
CA ASP A 63 -5.83 20.61 2.35
C ASP A 63 -4.94 19.55 3.03
N ILE A 64 -5.01 18.28 2.60
CA ILE A 64 -4.08 17.22 3.06
C ILE A 64 -2.64 17.66 2.81
N GLN A 65 -2.32 18.10 1.58
CA GLN A 65 -0.97 18.52 1.19
C GLN A 65 -0.49 19.82 1.87
N ALA A 66 -1.40 20.66 2.34
CA ALA A 66 -1.07 21.87 3.12
C ALA A 66 -0.88 21.59 4.62
N SER A 67 -1.26 20.40 5.09
CA SER A 67 -1.21 20.02 6.50
C SER A 67 0.13 19.37 6.89
N LYS A 68 0.32 19.15 8.19
CA LYS A 68 1.45 18.34 8.71
C LYS A 68 1.41 16.86 8.30
N PHE A 69 0.31 16.41 7.70
CA PHE A 69 0.10 15.05 7.19
C PHE A 69 0.22 14.97 5.66
N ALA A 70 0.91 15.94 5.05
CA ALA A 70 1.23 15.92 3.63
C ALA A 70 1.98 14.62 3.27
N TYR A 71 1.48 13.91 2.26
CA TYR A 71 2.10 12.68 1.78
C TYR A 71 3.08 12.98 0.64
N LYS A 72 4.11 12.15 0.51
CA LYS A 72 5.11 12.27 -0.57
C LYS A 72 4.50 11.86 -1.90
N ALA A 73 4.20 12.83 -2.76
CA ALA A 73 3.67 12.55 -4.08
C ALA A 73 4.68 11.76 -4.94
N HIS A 74 4.26 10.62 -5.49
CA HIS A 74 5.06 9.88 -6.46
C HIS A 74 5.05 10.57 -7.82
N LEU A 75 6.17 10.54 -8.55
CA LEU A 75 6.23 11.09 -9.91
C LEU A 75 5.14 10.51 -10.82
N ALA A 76 4.84 9.22 -10.66
CA ALA A 76 3.79 8.55 -11.42
C ALA A 76 2.39 9.14 -11.19
N ALA A 77 2.13 9.77 -10.03
CA ALA A 77 0.84 10.36 -9.70
C ALA A 77 0.39 11.42 -10.71
N SER A 78 1.33 12.25 -11.19
CA SER A 78 1.03 13.30 -12.17
C SER A 78 1.33 12.89 -13.62
N VAL A 79 1.97 11.73 -13.85
CA VAL A 79 2.49 11.35 -15.17
C VAL A 79 1.71 10.19 -15.81
N HIS A 80 1.14 9.28 -15.03
CA HIS A 80 0.54 8.05 -15.54
C HIS A 80 -0.93 7.91 -15.10
N VAL A 81 -1.82 7.57 -16.05
CA VAL A 81 -3.27 7.45 -15.76
C VAL A 81 -3.60 6.34 -14.74
N ALA A 82 -2.75 5.33 -14.69
CA ALA A 82 -2.84 4.19 -13.76
C ALA A 82 -1.89 4.29 -12.55
N SER A 83 -1.73 5.49 -12.00
CA SER A 83 -1.01 5.69 -10.74
C SER A 83 -1.71 4.96 -9.58
N SER A 84 -1.01 4.06 -8.87
CA SER A 84 -1.56 3.41 -7.68
C SER A 84 -1.83 4.41 -6.55
N GLN A 85 -0.95 5.39 -6.34
CA GLN A 85 -1.15 6.44 -5.32
C GLN A 85 -2.43 7.24 -5.61
N THR A 86 -2.65 7.63 -6.88
CA THR A 86 -3.85 8.38 -7.25
C THR A 86 -5.11 7.54 -7.12
N ALA A 87 -5.05 6.25 -7.48
CA ALA A 87 -6.15 5.32 -7.29
C ALA A 87 -6.47 5.08 -5.80
N CYS A 88 -5.45 4.94 -4.96
CA CYS A 88 -5.59 4.83 -3.52
C CYS A 88 -6.30 6.05 -2.92
N ILE A 89 -5.85 7.27 -3.27
CA ILE A 89 -6.48 8.52 -2.83
C ILE A 89 -7.93 8.60 -3.30
N ASN A 90 -8.19 8.25 -4.57
CA ASN A 90 -9.54 8.23 -5.14
C ASN A 90 -10.47 7.18 -4.51
N LEU A 91 -9.91 6.11 -3.93
CA LEU A 91 -10.67 5.10 -3.21
C LEU A 91 -11.01 5.59 -1.78
N PHE A 92 -10.00 6.09 -1.07
CA PHE A 92 -10.12 6.29 0.37
C PHE A 92 -10.57 7.69 0.78
N VAL A 93 -10.16 8.78 0.13
CA VAL A 93 -10.53 10.14 0.57
C VAL A 93 -12.05 10.35 0.63
N PRO A 94 -12.84 9.99 -0.40
CA PRO A 94 -14.30 10.15 -0.36
C PRO A 94 -14.96 9.41 0.81
N ILE A 95 -14.50 8.18 1.09
CA ILE A 95 -15.01 7.35 2.18
C ILE A 95 -14.60 7.95 3.53
N LEU A 96 -13.31 8.23 3.71
CA LEU A 96 -12.76 8.63 5.01
C LEU A 96 -13.15 10.05 5.42
N GLU A 97 -13.47 10.95 4.49
CA GLU A 97 -14.04 12.27 4.80
C GLU A 97 -15.56 12.24 5.03
N SER A 98 -16.24 11.15 4.70
CA SER A 98 -17.69 11.03 4.87
C SER A 98 -18.10 10.93 6.34
N GLU A 99 -19.26 11.49 6.68
CA GLU A 99 -19.92 11.24 7.98
C GLU A 99 -20.36 9.77 8.13
N TYR A 100 -20.48 9.04 7.01
CA TYR A 100 -20.86 7.62 6.96
C TYR A 100 -19.64 6.68 6.89
N ALA A 101 -18.42 7.17 7.14
CA ALA A 101 -17.21 6.38 6.96
C ALA A 101 -17.25 5.05 7.73
N ASP A 102 -17.67 5.07 9.00
CA ASP A 102 -17.73 3.87 9.85
C ASP A 102 -18.74 2.86 9.29
N GLN A 103 -19.93 3.33 8.87
CA GLN A 103 -20.97 2.49 8.28
C GLN A 103 -20.51 1.83 6.98
N ILE A 104 -19.80 2.58 6.12
CA ILE A 104 -19.25 2.07 4.86
C ILE A 104 -18.20 1.00 5.15
N LEU A 105 -17.23 1.30 6.02
CA LEU A 105 -16.12 0.39 6.34
C LEU A 105 -16.63 -0.90 7.00
N ILE A 106 -17.52 -0.79 7.99
CA ILE A 106 -18.13 -1.93 8.67
C ILE A 106 -19.02 -2.74 7.71
N GLY A 107 -19.87 -2.05 6.94
CA GLY A 107 -20.79 -2.68 5.99
C GLY A 107 -20.06 -3.46 4.88
N ALA A 108 -18.87 -3.01 4.49
CA ALA A 108 -18.03 -3.71 3.53
C ALA A 108 -17.43 -5.02 4.09
N GLY A 109 -17.41 -5.19 5.41
CA GLY A 109 -16.88 -6.40 6.07
C GLY A 109 -15.36 -6.58 5.92
N VAL A 110 -14.63 -5.48 5.69
CA VAL A 110 -13.18 -5.47 5.43
C VAL A 110 -12.36 -4.87 6.57
N VAL A 111 -13.00 -4.41 7.64
CA VAL A 111 -12.34 -3.82 8.81
C VAL A 111 -11.68 -4.88 9.69
N PRO A 112 -10.70 -4.49 10.54
CA PRO A 112 -10.26 -5.35 11.64
C PRO A 112 -11.44 -5.85 12.47
N LYS A 113 -11.35 -7.09 12.99
CA LYS A 113 -12.48 -7.75 13.68
C LYS A 113 -12.98 -6.97 14.90
N ASP A 114 -12.10 -6.24 15.55
CA ASP A 114 -12.35 -5.46 16.75
C ASP A 114 -12.69 -3.99 16.46
N PHE A 115 -12.71 -3.56 15.19
CA PHE A 115 -13.06 -2.21 14.77
C PHE A 115 -14.44 -1.79 15.31
N ASP A 116 -14.51 -0.59 15.87
CA ASP A 116 -15.75 0.07 16.27
C ASP A 116 -15.98 1.35 15.45
N HIS A 117 -15.07 2.34 15.53
CA HIS A 117 -15.17 3.58 14.76
C HIS A 117 -13.80 4.23 14.55
N ILE A 118 -13.67 5.07 13.51
CA ILE A 118 -12.46 5.86 13.26
C ILE A 118 -12.25 6.86 14.41
N ASP A 119 -11.04 6.91 14.98
CA ASP A 119 -10.68 7.95 15.95
C ASP A 119 -10.30 9.24 15.21
N ARG A 120 -11.29 10.15 15.11
CA ARG A 120 -11.14 11.42 14.40
C ARG A 120 -10.15 12.39 15.04
N ASN A 121 -9.70 12.14 16.26
CA ASN A 121 -8.72 12.99 16.96
C ASN A 121 -7.27 12.63 16.65
N GLN A 122 -7.02 11.47 16.04
CA GLN A 122 -5.69 11.03 15.64
C GLN A 122 -5.40 11.38 14.17
N LEU A 123 -4.13 11.41 13.80
CA LEU A 123 -3.69 11.68 12.43
C LEU A 123 -4.38 12.94 11.85
N ARG A 124 -4.72 12.99 10.56
CA ARG A 124 -5.37 14.18 9.98
C ARG A 124 -6.85 14.32 10.34
N LYS A 125 -7.55 13.20 10.52
CA LYS A 125 -9.00 13.05 10.83
C LYS A 125 -9.29 11.56 11.04
N GLY A 126 -8.36 10.88 11.71
CA GLY A 126 -8.28 9.43 11.85
C GLY A 126 -7.60 8.70 10.71
N TYR A 127 -6.97 9.37 9.75
CA TYR A 127 -6.19 8.71 8.70
C TYR A 127 -4.98 9.52 8.22
N CYS A 128 -4.05 8.83 7.55
CA CYS A 128 -2.86 9.37 6.91
C CYS A 128 -2.51 8.55 5.65
N PHE A 129 -1.96 9.20 4.62
CA PHE A 129 -1.39 8.51 3.44
C PHE A 129 0.13 8.45 3.54
N GLU A 130 0.73 7.42 2.95
CA GLU A 130 2.20 7.20 2.97
C GLU A 130 2.74 7.20 4.40
N TYR A 131 2.13 6.40 5.27
CA TYR A 131 2.39 6.39 6.70
C TYR A 131 3.59 5.51 7.08
N TRP A 132 4.51 6.07 7.87
CA TRP A 132 5.71 5.37 8.36
C TRP A 132 6.09 5.69 9.81
N GLU A 133 5.20 6.36 10.56
CA GLU A 133 5.45 6.88 11.91
C GLU A 133 6.74 7.69 12.03
N SER A 134 6.66 8.95 11.59
CA SER A 134 7.82 9.86 11.56
C SER A 134 8.25 10.43 12.92
N THR A 135 7.43 10.25 13.97
CA THR A 135 7.66 10.94 15.25
C THR A 135 8.52 10.17 16.25
N LEU A 136 8.69 8.85 16.07
CA LEU A 136 9.32 7.99 17.07
C LEU A 136 10.85 7.82 16.94
N GLU A 137 11.40 7.77 15.72
CA GLU A 137 12.81 7.35 15.50
C GLU A 137 13.62 8.29 14.59
N GLY A 138 13.32 9.58 14.63
CA GLY A 138 14.04 10.59 13.84
C GLY A 138 13.97 10.33 12.34
N ALA A 139 14.97 10.81 11.59
CA ALA A 139 14.90 10.89 10.12
C ALA A 139 14.90 9.54 9.38
N LYS A 140 15.17 8.42 10.06
CA LYS A 140 15.21 7.08 9.46
C LYS A 140 13.97 6.22 9.75
N GLY A 141 13.05 6.72 10.57
CA GLY A 141 11.80 6.03 10.88
C GLY A 141 11.97 4.74 11.66
N LEU A 142 10.84 4.13 11.99
CA LEU A 142 10.75 3.00 12.90
C LEU A 142 11.58 1.79 12.46
N LEU A 143 11.63 1.54 11.15
CA LEU A 143 12.35 0.40 10.57
C LEU A 143 13.82 0.70 10.25
N GLY A 144 14.26 1.94 10.48
CA GLY A 144 15.61 2.41 10.13
C GLY A 144 15.87 2.53 8.63
N ASP A 145 14.83 2.42 7.78
CA ASP A 145 14.95 2.26 6.33
C ASP A 145 14.58 3.51 5.52
N HIS A 146 14.25 4.61 6.20
CA HIS A 146 13.96 5.87 5.52
C HIS A 146 15.21 6.64 5.13
N SER A 147 15.11 7.24 3.95
CA SER A 147 16.10 8.10 3.31
C SER A 147 15.36 9.15 2.48
N PRO A 148 16.05 10.19 1.96
CA PRO A 148 15.40 11.17 1.07
C PRO A 148 14.68 10.56 -0.14
N HIS A 149 15.08 9.36 -0.57
CA HIS A 149 14.61 8.74 -1.81
C HIS A 149 13.74 7.50 -1.64
N ALA A 150 13.80 6.83 -0.49
CA ALA A 150 13.11 5.57 -0.27
C ALA A 150 12.88 5.32 1.23
N GLY A 151 11.86 4.52 1.53
CA GLY A 151 11.49 4.04 2.86
C GLY A 151 10.36 3.03 2.74
N THR A 152 9.97 2.44 3.86
CA THR A 152 8.71 1.69 3.94
C THR A 152 7.61 2.64 4.41
N ASP A 153 6.60 2.79 3.55
CA ASP A 153 5.41 3.59 3.80
C ASP A 153 4.21 2.69 3.53
N SER A 154 3.24 2.68 4.44
CA SER A 154 1.92 2.09 4.18
C SER A 154 1.08 3.11 3.42
N ASP A 155 0.46 2.70 2.30
CA ASP A 155 -0.29 3.62 1.44
C ASP A 155 -1.38 4.38 2.23
N VAL A 156 -2.08 3.70 3.13
CA VAL A 156 -3.03 4.30 4.08
C VAL A 156 -2.76 3.78 5.49
N ALA A 157 -2.93 4.65 6.48
CA ALA A 157 -3.12 4.29 7.87
C ALA A 157 -4.44 4.88 8.38
N ILE A 158 -5.25 4.07 9.07
CA ILE A 158 -6.51 4.47 9.70
C ILE A 158 -6.38 4.23 11.21
N ALA A 159 -6.43 5.29 12.00
CA ALA A 159 -6.50 5.21 13.45
C ALA A 159 -7.97 5.00 13.87
N TYR A 160 -8.23 4.01 14.73
CA TYR A 160 -9.58 3.63 15.12
C TYR A 160 -9.64 3.26 16.59
N CYS A 161 -10.81 3.43 17.21
CA CYS A 161 -11.11 2.84 18.50
C CYS A 161 -11.67 1.43 18.27
N ASN A 162 -11.17 0.45 19.02
CA ASN A 162 -11.75 -0.88 19.04
C ASN A 162 -12.99 -0.93 19.96
N LYS A 163 -13.66 -2.08 19.98
CA LYS A 163 -14.85 -2.35 20.81
C LYS A 163 -14.64 -2.21 22.33
N ASN A 164 -13.39 -2.08 22.79
CA ASN A 164 -13.03 -1.82 24.18
C ASN A 164 -12.55 -0.38 24.41
N ASP A 165 -12.80 0.52 23.46
CA ASP A 165 -12.38 1.93 23.49
C ASP A 165 -10.85 2.10 23.60
N LYS A 166 -10.10 1.18 22.94
CA LYS A 166 -8.64 1.27 22.83
C LYS A 166 -8.25 1.78 21.46
N LEU A 167 -7.25 2.65 21.44
CA LEU A 167 -6.69 3.20 20.22
C LEU A 167 -5.87 2.13 19.49
N CYS A 168 -6.27 1.83 18.25
CA CYS A 168 -5.66 0.86 17.35
C CYS A 168 -5.29 1.53 16.02
N LEU A 169 -4.51 0.83 15.19
CA LEU A 169 -4.12 1.29 13.87
C LEU A 169 -4.35 0.22 12.80
N TRP A 170 -4.84 0.64 11.65
CA TRP A 170 -5.01 -0.22 10.49
C TRP A 170 -4.20 0.31 9.31
N LEU A 171 -3.16 -0.43 8.93
CA LEU A 171 -2.29 -0.18 7.79
C LEU A 171 -2.83 -0.89 6.54
N ILE A 172 -2.84 -0.18 5.41
CA ILE A 172 -3.34 -0.69 4.13
C ILE A 172 -2.34 -0.38 3.02
N GLU A 173 -1.95 -1.40 2.27
CA GLU A 173 -1.28 -1.28 0.97
C GLU A 173 -2.31 -1.39 -0.16
N HIS A 174 -2.23 -0.52 -1.17
CA HIS A 174 -3.12 -0.48 -2.32
C HIS A 174 -2.42 -0.95 -3.60
N LYS A 175 -3.05 -1.90 -4.31
CA LYS A 175 -2.58 -2.43 -5.59
C LYS A 175 -3.61 -2.27 -6.69
N LEU A 176 -3.28 -1.50 -7.72
CA LEU A 176 -4.14 -1.28 -8.88
C LEU A 176 -3.89 -2.31 -9.99
N THR A 177 -2.71 -2.22 -10.63
CA THR A 177 -2.36 -3.02 -11.83
C THR A 177 -1.06 -3.79 -11.69
N GLU A 178 -0.45 -3.78 -10.51
CA GLU A 178 0.78 -4.47 -10.21
C GLU A 178 0.60 -5.98 -10.38
N GLN A 179 1.53 -6.63 -11.07
CA GLN A 179 1.58 -8.09 -11.19
C GLN A 179 2.02 -8.75 -9.88
N GLU A 180 2.90 -8.08 -9.15
CA GLU A 180 3.61 -8.61 -7.99
C GLU A 180 4.02 -7.45 -7.09
N PHE A 181 4.18 -7.75 -5.80
CA PHE A 181 4.72 -6.83 -4.81
C PHE A 181 6.20 -6.50 -5.05
N THR A 182 6.69 -5.41 -4.44
CA THR A 182 8.09 -5.00 -4.60
C THR A 182 9.06 -6.04 -4.04
N THR A 183 9.97 -6.53 -4.88
CA THR A 183 11.01 -7.51 -4.50
C THR A 183 12.19 -6.90 -3.75
N CYS A 184 12.92 -7.73 -3.01
CA CYS A 184 14.05 -7.31 -2.17
C CYS A 184 15.12 -6.54 -2.96
N GLY A 185 15.33 -5.27 -2.60
CA GLY A 185 16.39 -4.41 -3.12
C GLY A 185 17.78 -4.92 -2.72
N GLY A 186 17.94 -5.51 -1.54
CA GLY A 186 19.21 -6.09 -1.08
C GLY A 186 19.68 -7.22 -1.99
N TYR A 187 18.82 -8.18 -2.29
CA TYR A 187 19.13 -9.29 -3.21
C TYR A 187 19.43 -8.82 -4.65
N ARG A 188 18.77 -7.74 -5.09
CA ARG A 188 18.97 -7.14 -6.41
C ARG A 188 20.14 -6.15 -6.46
N SER A 189 20.69 -5.78 -5.31
CA SER A 189 21.79 -4.81 -5.22
C SER A 189 22.99 -5.32 -6.00
N LYS A 190 23.69 -4.41 -6.68
CA LYS A 190 24.98 -4.72 -7.31
C LYS A 190 26.11 -4.80 -6.27
N ALA A 191 25.89 -4.28 -5.07
CA ALA A 191 26.86 -4.27 -3.99
C ALA A 191 26.83 -5.54 -3.12
N ILE A 192 25.82 -6.41 -3.29
CA ILE A 192 25.75 -7.68 -2.56
C ILE A 192 26.86 -8.63 -3.05
N SER A 193 27.60 -9.22 -2.11
CA SER A 193 28.64 -10.19 -2.44
C SER A 193 28.04 -11.52 -2.92
N HIS A 194 28.85 -12.35 -3.58
CA HIS A 194 28.40 -13.67 -4.08
C HIS A 194 27.95 -14.59 -2.93
N SER A 195 28.64 -14.56 -1.78
CA SER A 195 28.28 -15.34 -0.60
C SER A 195 26.97 -14.86 0.02
N GLU A 196 26.76 -13.55 0.14
CA GLU A 196 25.50 -12.97 0.65
C GLU A 196 24.33 -13.30 -0.27
N LYS A 197 24.53 -13.27 -1.59
CA LYS A 197 23.52 -13.70 -2.55
C LYS A 197 23.19 -15.18 -2.41
N THR A 198 24.19 -16.01 -2.14
CA THR A 198 24.01 -17.44 -1.85
C THR A 198 23.16 -17.63 -0.59
N TYR A 199 23.40 -16.87 0.48
CA TYR A 199 22.57 -16.94 1.69
C TYR A 199 21.10 -16.65 1.41
N CYS A 200 20.77 -15.65 0.57
CA CYS A 200 19.38 -15.40 0.18
C CYS A 200 18.72 -16.60 -0.54
N ILE A 201 19.50 -17.47 -1.18
CA ILE A 201 19.01 -18.64 -1.93
C ILE A 201 18.99 -19.89 -1.06
N SER A 202 19.89 -20.00 -0.07
CA SER A 202 20.09 -21.22 0.71
C SER A 202 19.56 -21.17 2.14
N CYS A 203 19.57 -20.00 2.79
CA CYS A 203 19.19 -19.86 4.20
C CYS A 203 17.70 -19.52 4.31
N GLY A 204 16.97 -20.28 5.11
CA GLY A 204 15.61 -19.96 5.52
C GLY A 204 15.59 -18.91 6.63
N ILE A 205 14.41 -18.72 7.23
CA ILE A 205 14.20 -17.75 8.31
C ILE A 205 15.09 -18.09 9.51
N GLU A 206 15.07 -19.33 9.99
CA GLU A 206 15.80 -19.75 11.19
C GLU A 206 17.30 -19.48 11.07
N GLU A 207 17.92 -19.81 9.93
CA GLU A 207 19.36 -19.58 9.77
C GLU A 207 19.72 -18.09 9.66
N ILE A 208 18.80 -17.24 9.19
CA ILE A 208 19.00 -15.79 9.15
C ILE A 208 18.76 -15.19 10.55
N LEU A 209 17.73 -15.61 11.30
CA LEU A 209 17.52 -15.18 12.70
C LEU A 209 18.73 -15.55 13.57
N GLY A 210 19.32 -16.72 13.37
CA GLY A 210 20.54 -17.13 14.08
C GLY A 210 21.79 -16.32 13.72
N ASN A 211 21.78 -15.55 12.63
CA ASN A 211 22.84 -14.60 12.26
C ASN A 211 22.32 -13.58 11.22
N HIS A 212 21.85 -12.43 11.71
CA HIS A 212 21.23 -11.39 10.87
C HIS A 212 22.17 -10.85 9.79
N ASP A 213 23.49 -10.91 10.00
CA ASP A 213 24.50 -10.42 9.03
C ASP A 213 24.57 -11.25 7.75
N LYS A 214 23.86 -12.38 7.69
CA LYS A 214 23.61 -13.08 6.42
C LYS A 214 22.71 -12.27 5.47
N CYS A 215 21.94 -11.31 5.99
CA CYS A 215 21.08 -10.45 5.20
C CYS A 215 21.75 -9.10 4.90
N TYR A 216 21.74 -8.71 3.63
CA TYR A 216 22.27 -7.41 3.17
C TYR A 216 21.60 -6.21 3.87
N TYR A 217 20.28 -6.26 4.09
CA TYR A 217 19.55 -5.16 4.74
C TYR A 217 20.01 -4.91 6.17
N HIS A 218 20.34 -5.97 6.92
CA HIS A 218 20.88 -5.81 8.26
C HIS A 218 22.34 -5.35 8.18
N LYS A 219 23.21 -6.14 7.55
CA LYS A 219 24.65 -5.95 7.56
C LYS A 219 25.13 -4.62 6.95
N HIS A 220 24.57 -4.25 5.80
CA HIS A 220 25.05 -3.09 5.03
C HIS A 220 24.16 -1.86 5.18
N CYS A 221 22.84 -2.06 5.35
CA CYS A 221 21.92 -0.93 5.49
C CYS A 221 21.61 -0.56 6.94
N GLY A 222 21.78 -1.48 7.89
CA GLY A 222 21.43 -1.27 9.30
C GLY A 222 19.93 -1.17 9.53
N TYR A 223 19.11 -1.82 8.69
CA TYR A 223 17.65 -1.83 8.86
C TYR A 223 17.23 -2.81 9.96
N PHE A 224 16.16 -2.48 10.68
CA PHE A 224 15.76 -3.19 11.90
C PHE A 224 14.80 -4.36 11.68
N TYR A 225 14.48 -4.73 10.43
CA TYR A 225 13.46 -5.75 10.14
C TYR A 225 13.71 -7.08 10.86
N TRP A 226 14.95 -7.57 10.87
CA TRP A 226 15.29 -8.85 11.53
C TRP A 226 15.30 -8.72 13.05
N ASN A 227 15.66 -7.56 13.60
CA ASN A 227 15.58 -7.32 15.05
C ASN A 227 14.13 -7.35 15.55
N ILE A 228 13.22 -6.73 14.81
CA ILE A 228 11.78 -6.76 15.09
C ILE A 228 11.25 -8.19 14.97
N MET A 229 11.63 -8.90 13.90
CA MET A 229 11.21 -10.28 13.69
C MET A 229 11.74 -11.24 14.77
N ASP A 230 12.95 -11.04 15.29
CA ASP A 230 13.49 -11.81 16.43
C ASP A 230 12.60 -11.65 17.67
N ALA A 231 12.27 -10.40 18.02
CA ALA A 231 11.42 -10.08 19.17
C ALA A 231 10.00 -10.64 19.05
N LEU A 232 9.51 -10.81 17.82
CA LEU A 232 8.14 -11.21 17.50
C LEU A 232 8.10 -12.49 16.64
N SER A 233 9.08 -13.37 16.87
CA SER A 233 9.31 -14.57 16.05
C SER A 233 8.11 -15.53 16.02
N SER A 234 7.28 -15.54 17.07
CA SER A 234 6.03 -16.32 17.13
C SER A 234 5.03 -15.93 16.04
N PHE A 235 5.08 -14.70 15.50
CA PHE A 235 4.21 -14.27 14.42
C PHE A 235 4.52 -14.99 13.10
N PHE A 236 5.78 -15.35 12.87
CA PHE A 236 6.25 -16.01 11.64
C PHE A 236 6.50 -17.50 11.86
N CYS A 237 5.69 -18.14 12.70
CA CYS A 237 5.78 -19.58 13.01
C CYS A 237 5.09 -20.48 11.97
N GLY A 238 4.54 -19.91 10.91
CA GLY A 238 3.85 -20.63 9.86
C GLY A 238 4.77 -21.37 8.90
N LYS A 239 4.19 -21.92 7.83
CA LYS A 239 4.93 -22.72 6.85
C LYS A 239 5.37 -21.86 5.65
N PHE A 240 6.60 -22.09 5.20
CA PHE A 240 7.10 -21.65 3.91
C PHE A 240 7.66 -22.85 3.14
N GLU A 241 7.07 -23.16 1.98
CA GLU A 241 7.44 -24.34 1.18
C GLU A 241 8.63 -24.08 0.25
N GLY A 242 9.08 -22.82 0.13
CA GLY A 242 10.19 -22.45 -0.73
C GLY A 242 11.57 -22.69 -0.11
N LYS A 243 12.61 -22.63 -0.95
CA LYS A 243 14.01 -22.67 -0.51
C LYS A 243 14.60 -21.26 -0.41
N GLY A 244 15.34 -21.02 0.68
CA GLY A 244 16.02 -19.76 0.95
C GLY A 244 15.12 -18.73 1.62
N CYS A 245 15.51 -17.45 1.54
CA CYS A 245 14.80 -16.37 2.20
C CYS A 245 13.44 -16.13 1.51
N PRO A 246 12.30 -16.20 2.22
CA PRO A 246 10.97 -15.97 1.65
C PRO A 246 10.82 -14.53 1.14
N PHE A 247 11.48 -13.59 1.81
CA PHE A 247 11.40 -12.16 1.52
C PHE A 247 12.30 -11.72 0.36
N ARG A 248 12.91 -12.65 -0.40
CA ARG A 248 13.63 -12.30 -1.63
C ARG A 248 12.69 -11.78 -2.73
N GLY A 249 11.50 -12.39 -2.82
CA GLY A 249 10.49 -12.14 -3.84
C GLY A 249 9.47 -11.06 -3.43
N GLY A 250 8.24 -11.17 -3.93
CA GLY A 250 7.17 -10.19 -3.67
C GLY A 250 6.83 -10.03 -2.19
N MET A 251 6.97 -11.09 -1.39
CA MET A 251 6.73 -11.03 0.07
C MET A 251 7.56 -9.98 0.80
N ASN A 252 8.65 -9.46 0.22
CA ASN A 252 9.44 -8.40 0.83
C ASN A 252 8.61 -7.18 1.22
N GLN A 253 7.66 -6.74 0.37
CA GLN A 253 6.85 -5.57 0.69
C GLN A 253 5.88 -5.87 1.84
N LEU A 254 5.21 -7.03 1.78
CA LEU A 254 4.30 -7.49 2.84
C LEU A 254 5.03 -7.58 4.18
N TRP A 255 6.23 -8.16 4.17
CA TRP A 255 7.07 -8.30 5.35
C TRP A 255 7.43 -6.95 5.96
N ARG A 256 7.92 -5.98 5.17
CA ARG A 256 8.29 -4.67 5.70
C ARG A 256 7.10 -3.91 6.31
N ASN A 257 5.94 -3.90 5.63
CA ASN A 257 4.73 -3.28 6.18
C ASN A 257 4.24 -4.00 7.44
N GLN A 258 4.36 -5.32 7.50
CA GLN A 258 4.03 -6.08 8.71
C GLN A 258 5.03 -5.79 9.86
N MET A 259 6.31 -5.59 9.57
CA MET A 259 7.30 -5.17 10.58
C MET A 259 6.95 -3.80 11.15
N LEU A 260 6.50 -2.86 10.30
CA LEU A 260 6.00 -1.56 10.76
C LEU A 260 4.81 -1.74 11.71
N ALA A 261 3.81 -2.53 11.31
CA ALA A 261 2.64 -2.81 12.15
C ALA A 261 3.04 -3.40 13.50
N LEU A 262 3.85 -4.45 13.48
CA LEU A 262 4.24 -5.20 14.66
C LEU A 262 5.10 -4.38 15.64
N ASP A 263 6.01 -3.54 15.15
CA ASP A 263 6.85 -2.72 16.04
C ASP A 263 6.06 -1.55 16.67
N LEU A 264 5.08 -0.98 15.95
CA LEU A 264 4.17 0.04 16.50
C LEU A 264 3.35 -0.52 17.68
N GLU A 265 2.84 -1.73 17.52
CA GLU A 265 2.11 -2.45 18.58
C GLU A 265 3.04 -2.80 19.76
N ASN A 266 4.20 -3.38 19.47
CA ASN A 266 5.16 -3.80 20.49
C ASN A 266 5.67 -2.63 21.35
N ARG A 267 5.73 -1.42 20.80
CA ARG A 267 6.07 -0.18 21.53
C ARG A 267 4.90 0.40 22.33
N GLY A 268 3.70 -0.17 22.22
CA GLY A 268 2.51 0.30 22.92
C GLY A 268 1.98 1.64 22.41
N VAL A 269 2.32 2.01 21.17
CA VAL A 269 1.79 3.24 20.53
C VAL A 269 0.31 3.07 20.22
N PHE A 270 -0.05 1.86 19.82
CA PHE A 270 -1.40 1.39 19.54
C PHE A 270 -1.60 0.05 20.26
N GLU A 271 -2.82 -0.21 20.72
CA GLU A 271 -3.18 -1.47 21.39
C GLU A 271 -3.05 -2.65 20.43
N GLU A 272 -3.60 -2.51 19.22
CA GLU A 272 -3.49 -3.50 18.15
C GLU A 272 -3.17 -2.79 16.84
N VAL A 273 -2.33 -3.41 16.02
CA VAL A 273 -2.03 -2.92 14.66
C VAL A 273 -2.24 -4.02 13.62
N TYR A 274 -3.13 -3.74 12.68
CA TYR A 274 -3.46 -4.64 11.57
C TYR A 274 -2.80 -4.15 10.28
N PHE A 275 -2.39 -5.08 9.42
CA PHE A 275 -1.93 -4.78 8.08
C PHE A 275 -2.79 -5.50 7.04
N SER A 276 -3.19 -4.79 5.99
CA SER A 276 -3.96 -5.38 4.91
C SER A 276 -3.54 -4.92 3.52
N VAL A 277 -3.96 -5.66 2.51
CA VAL A 277 -3.81 -5.27 1.11
C VAL A 277 -5.19 -5.09 0.48
N VAL A 278 -5.42 -3.94 -0.14
CA VAL A 278 -6.55 -3.75 -1.06
C VAL A 278 -6.08 -3.87 -2.49
N SER A 279 -6.80 -4.62 -3.31
CA SER A 279 -6.51 -4.72 -4.74
C SER A 279 -7.73 -4.48 -5.63
N HIS A 280 -7.48 -4.13 -6.90
CA HIS A 280 -8.52 -4.19 -7.92
C HIS A 280 -9.20 -5.59 -7.94
N PRO A 281 -10.53 -5.70 -8.11
CA PRO A 281 -11.25 -6.99 -8.07
C PRO A 281 -10.72 -8.00 -9.08
N ASP A 282 -10.41 -7.57 -10.30
CA ASP A 282 -9.85 -8.43 -11.34
C ASP A 282 -8.34 -8.76 -11.18
N ASN A 283 -7.65 -8.20 -10.16
CA ASN A 283 -6.24 -8.50 -9.94
C ASN A 283 -6.10 -9.76 -9.07
N SER A 284 -5.97 -10.92 -9.72
CA SER A 284 -5.68 -12.21 -9.07
C SER A 284 -4.18 -12.59 -9.11
N PHE A 285 -3.32 -11.76 -9.72
CA PHE A 285 -1.90 -12.08 -9.88
C PHE A 285 -1.14 -12.03 -8.55
N LEU A 286 -1.69 -11.32 -7.56
CA LEU A 286 -1.14 -11.21 -6.21
C LEU A 286 -1.54 -12.38 -5.30
N ASP A 287 -2.58 -13.14 -5.66
CA ASP A 287 -3.22 -14.13 -4.78
C ASP A 287 -2.23 -15.19 -4.31
N LYS A 288 -1.30 -15.62 -5.19
CA LYS A 288 -0.26 -16.57 -4.83
C LYS A 288 0.61 -16.04 -3.69
N THR A 289 1.18 -14.85 -3.84
CA THR A 289 2.06 -14.24 -2.84
C THR A 289 1.30 -13.96 -1.54
N MET A 290 0.05 -13.51 -1.62
CA MET A 290 -0.80 -13.30 -0.43
C MET A 290 -1.12 -14.61 0.29
N ASN A 291 -1.44 -15.68 -0.43
CA ASN A 291 -1.70 -17.02 0.14
C ASN A 291 -0.45 -17.58 0.83
N GLU A 292 0.70 -17.52 0.17
CA GLU A 292 1.97 -17.97 0.75
C GLU A 292 2.35 -17.13 1.98
N TYR A 293 2.07 -15.82 1.97
CA TYR A 293 2.32 -14.95 3.13
C TYR A 293 1.38 -15.25 4.30
N ARG A 294 0.08 -15.50 4.05
CA ARG A 294 -0.86 -15.99 5.08
C ARG A 294 -0.37 -17.31 5.69
N ALA A 295 0.11 -18.25 4.87
CA ALA A 295 0.66 -19.50 5.37
C ALA A 295 1.90 -19.28 6.26
N LEU A 296 2.77 -18.34 5.88
CA LEU A 296 3.98 -17.98 6.64
C LEU A 296 3.65 -17.33 7.99
N THR A 297 2.59 -16.53 8.07
CA THR A 297 2.13 -15.89 9.32
C THR A 297 1.15 -16.75 10.11
N ASN A 298 1.09 -18.06 9.80
CA ASN A 298 0.18 -19.03 10.41
C ASN A 298 -1.30 -18.60 10.39
N ASN A 299 -1.72 -17.97 9.29
CA ASN A 299 -3.06 -17.40 9.09
C ASN A 299 -3.46 -16.42 10.20
N SER A 300 -2.49 -15.66 10.72
CA SER A 300 -2.75 -14.62 11.70
C SER A 300 -3.79 -13.63 11.17
N PRO A 301 -4.82 -13.27 11.96
CA PRO A 301 -5.82 -12.30 11.55
C PRO A 301 -5.26 -10.87 11.43
N LYS A 302 -4.02 -10.62 11.86
CA LYS A 302 -3.34 -9.32 11.70
C LYS A 302 -2.85 -9.05 10.28
N PHE A 303 -2.93 -10.05 9.38
CA PHE A 303 -2.74 -9.87 7.96
C PHE A 303 -3.93 -10.40 7.17
N TYR A 304 -4.49 -9.57 6.30
CA TYR A 304 -5.57 -9.96 5.40
C TYR A 304 -5.61 -9.07 4.15
N ASP A 305 -6.52 -9.35 3.23
CA ASP A 305 -6.68 -8.61 1.99
C ASP A 305 -8.14 -8.56 1.59
N PHE A 306 -8.47 -7.56 0.78
CA PHE A 306 -9.80 -7.37 0.24
C PHE A 306 -9.74 -6.71 -1.14
N LYS A 307 -10.88 -6.72 -1.84
CA LYS A 307 -10.99 -6.09 -3.16
C LYS A 307 -11.65 -4.72 -3.03
N SER A 308 -11.22 -3.76 -3.84
CA SER A 308 -11.71 -2.37 -3.76
C SER A 308 -13.22 -2.25 -3.94
N ASN A 309 -13.84 -3.16 -4.71
CA ASN A 309 -15.29 -3.15 -4.92
C ASN A 309 -16.08 -3.42 -3.63
N ALA A 310 -15.52 -4.12 -2.63
CA ALA A 310 -16.19 -4.32 -1.35
C ALA A 310 -16.55 -2.99 -0.67
N LEU A 311 -15.67 -1.99 -0.76
CA LEU A 311 -15.92 -0.63 -0.28
C LEU A 311 -16.89 0.12 -1.19
N VAL A 312 -16.65 0.09 -2.50
CA VAL A 312 -17.40 0.88 -3.49
C VAL A 312 -18.86 0.42 -3.60
N ASP A 313 -19.12 -0.89 -3.44
CA ASP A 313 -20.46 -1.45 -3.52
C ASP A 313 -21.33 -1.08 -2.33
N VAL A 314 -20.76 -0.90 -1.14
CA VAL A 314 -21.48 -0.41 0.04
C VAL A 314 -21.62 1.11 0.02
N ALA A 315 -20.58 1.81 -0.41
CA ALA A 315 -20.58 3.26 -0.46
C ALA A 315 -21.58 3.86 -1.46
N ILE A 316 -22.12 3.09 -2.41
CA ILE A 316 -23.14 3.57 -3.36
C ILE A 316 -24.36 4.17 -2.65
N ASP A 317 -24.73 3.64 -1.49
CA ASP A 317 -25.89 4.07 -0.71
C ASP A 317 -25.67 5.43 -0.01
N TYR A 318 -24.41 5.83 0.15
CA TYR A 318 -24.00 7.03 0.90
C TYR A 318 -23.32 8.09 0.04
N LEU A 319 -22.59 7.65 -0.99
CA LEU A 319 -21.75 8.44 -1.88
C LEU A 319 -22.00 8.02 -3.35
N PRO A 320 -23.23 8.13 -3.87
CA PRO A 320 -23.61 7.57 -5.17
C PRO A 320 -22.81 8.16 -6.34
N ASP A 321 -22.60 9.48 -6.35
CA ASP A 321 -21.88 10.16 -7.42
C ASP A 321 -20.43 9.69 -7.53
N TRP A 322 -19.72 9.64 -6.39
CA TRP A 322 -18.36 9.12 -6.35
C TRP A 322 -18.31 7.63 -6.69
N SER A 323 -19.23 6.83 -6.15
CA SER A 323 -19.23 5.38 -6.34
C SER A 323 -19.45 5.02 -7.81
N ASN A 324 -20.41 5.67 -8.47
CA ASN A 324 -20.63 5.53 -9.91
C ASN A 324 -19.41 5.99 -10.71
N TRP A 325 -18.81 7.11 -10.34
CA TRP A 325 -17.57 7.58 -10.96
C TRP A 325 -16.43 6.56 -10.81
N TYR A 326 -16.22 6.01 -9.61
CA TYR A 326 -15.14 5.04 -9.35
C TYR A 326 -15.37 3.75 -10.13
N LYS A 327 -16.61 3.24 -10.14
CA LYS A 327 -17.02 2.09 -10.95
C LYS A 327 -16.72 2.29 -12.43
N LYS A 328 -17.04 3.46 -12.98
CA LYS A 328 -16.74 3.81 -14.37
C LYS A 328 -15.23 3.90 -14.65
N VAL A 329 -14.50 4.62 -13.80
CA VAL A 329 -13.09 4.96 -14.05
C VAL A 329 -12.15 3.78 -13.81
N TYR A 330 -12.34 3.07 -12.70
CA TYR A 330 -11.41 2.02 -12.27
C TYR A 330 -11.92 0.61 -12.56
N LEU A 331 -13.23 0.38 -12.58
CA LEU A 331 -13.82 -0.96 -12.79
C LEU A 331 -14.40 -1.18 -14.20
N GLY A 332 -14.54 -0.11 -14.99
CA GLY A 332 -15.12 -0.15 -16.34
C GLY A 332 -16.60 -0.51 -16.38
N ILE A 333 -17.36 -0.13 -15.34
CA ILE A 333 -18.80 -0.37 -15.22
C ILE A 333 -19.51 0.97 -15.47
N ASP A 334 -20.32 1.04 -16.52
CA ASP A 334 -21.13 2.23 -16.89
C ASP A 334 -22.48 2.26 -16.17
#